data_AF-A0A7S2MA02-F1
#
_entry.id   AF-A0A7S2MA02-F1
#
_cell.length_a   1.000
_cell.length_b   1.000
_cell.length_c   1.000
_cell.angle_alpha   90.00
_cell.angle_beta   90.00
_cell.angle_gamma   90.00
#
_symmetry.space_group_name_H-M   'P 1'
#
loop_
_entity.id
_entity.type
_entity.pdbx_description
1 polymer ?
#
loop_
_entity_poly.entity_id
_entity_poly.type
_entity_poly.pdbx_seq_one_letter_code
_entity_poly.pdbx_strand_id
1 'polypeptide(L)'
;EAEAEAEAEDRDAAEAVAPDLEERVRKRAYFLWEAGSTDEYKNYCDALQVERDMLPGGCREAVPIGHEDWKYDLITEGELTMFNNLLVLIKEELNKEKVSWWLTDGTLIGAMRNKPPGQVRWDDDMDIGFIHEAGNDHRVEHVLKKLGGENKIEWTGNYDDFFQVRLADKDFKKEYYLDIFPFVKKNGPKGLACYFPHDKWPADRYYYFASEVGPNVENCAFNGETMSCPKNPIDILKRQYSADVMEEVQVWGHTGANIGKKFTFSLKDDVNRHMATLPALNEQLWARLAFSEPKTET
;
A
#
# COMPACT_ATOMS: atom_id res chain seq x y z
N GLU A 1 -7.26 -6.93 -42.38
CA GLU A 1 -5.86 -7.35 -42.61
C GLU A 1 -4.89 -6.35 -41.99
N ALA A 2 -4.82 -5.10 -42.44
CA ALA A 2 -3.90 -4.10 -41.86
C ALA A 2 -4.05 -3.87 -40.33
N GLU A 3 -5.28 -3.91 -39.81
CA GLU A 3 -5.56 -3.78 -38.37
C GLU A 3 -5.09 -5.01 -37.57
N ALA A 4 -5.25 -6.21 -38.16
CA ALA A 4 -4.79 -7.46 -37.55
C ALA A 4 -3.26 -7.63 -37.64
N GLU A 5 -2.62 -7.07 -38.67
CA GLU A 5 -1.16 -7.02 -38.81
C GLU A 5 -0.53 -6.05 -37.79
N ALA A 6 -1.12 -4.88 -37.59
CA ALA A 6 -0.65 -3.93 -36.58
C ALA A 6 -0.80 -4.48 -35.15
N GLU A 7 -1.91 -5.17 -34.85
CA GLU A 7 -2.09 -5.86 -33.57
C GLU A 7 -1.09 -7.00 -33.37
N ALA A 8 -0.66 -7.69 -34.43
CA ALA A 8 0.33 -8.76 -34.35
C ALA A 8 1.76 -8.23 -34.11
N GLU A 9 2.17 -7.16 -34.81
CA GLU A 9 3.50 -6.55 -34.61
C GLU A 9 3.66 -5.93 -33.22
N ASP A 10 2.62 -5.27 -32.70
CA ASP A 10 2.64 -4.68 -31.36
C ASP A 10 2.68 -5.76 -30.26
N ARG A 11 2.09 -6.93 -30.55
CA ARG A 11 2.13 -8.10 -29.66
C ARG A 11 3.53 -8.72 -29.60
N ASP A 12 4.19 -8.91 -30.74
CA ASP A 12 5.56 -9.45 -30.82
C ASP A 12 6.59 -8.50 -30.15
N ALA A 13 6.41 -7.18 -30.29
CA ALA A 13 7.27 -6.19 -29.65
C ALA A 13 7.11 -6.18 -28.13
N ALA A 14 5.88 -6.30 -27.62
CA ALA A 14 5.62 -6.35 -26.18
C ALA A 14 6.13 -7.66 -25.54
N GLU A 15 5.99 -8.79 -26.25
CA GLU A 15 6.46 -10.11 -25.81
C GLU A 15 8.01 -10.20 -25.76
N ALA A 16 8.70 -9.46 -26.63
CA ALA A 16 10.17 -9.34 -26.61
C ALA A 16 10.70 -8.48 -25.46
N VAL A 17 9.90 -7.56 -24.91
CA VAL A 17 10.31 -6.60 -23.86
C VAL A 17 9.97 -7.11 -22.44
N ALA A 18 8.94 -7.93 -22.30
CA ALA A 18 8.57 -8.55 -21.03
C ALA A 18 8.02 -9.98 -21.26
N PRO A 19 8.85 -11.03 -21.15
CA PRO A 19 8.47 -12.41 -21.49
C PRO A 19 7.35 -13.00 -20.62
N ASP A 20 6.98 -12.30 -19.55
CA ASP A 20 5.94 -12.62 -18.58
C ASP A 20 4.71 -11.69 -18.67
N LEU A 21 4.66 -10.77 -19.66
CA LEU A 21 3.59 -9.78 -19.81
C LEU A 21 2.19 -10.43 -19.77
N GLU A 22 1.98 -11.46 -20.60
CA GLU A 22 0.72 -12.19 -20.68
C GLU A 22 0.27 -12.77 -19.33
N GLU A 23 1.21 -13.33 -18.56
CA GLU A 23 0.93 -13.86 -17.22
C GLU A 23 0.51 -12.75 -16.26
N ARG A 24 1.21 -11.61 -16.29
CA ARG A 24 0.87 -10.44 -15.46
C ARG A 24 -0.52 -9.90 -15.80
N VAL A 25 -0.84 -9.81 -17.09
CA VAL A 25 -2.15 -9.36 -17.57
C VAL A 25 -3.26 -10.28 -17.10
N ARG A 26 -3.14 -11.60 -17.33
CA ARG A 26 -4.16 -12.57 -16.92
C ARG A 26 -4.41 -12.58 -15.42
N LYS A 27 -3.35 -12.45 -14.63
CA LYS A 27 -3.42 -12.44 -13.17
C LYS A 27 -4.03 -11.15 -12.63
N ARG A 28 -3.69 -10.01 -13.22
CA ARG A 28 -4.33 -8.74 -12.90
C ARG A 28 -5.82 -8.76 -13.29
N ALA A 29 -6.16 -9.33 -14.44
CA ALA A 29 -7.53 -9.54 -14.86
C ALA A 29 -8.32 -10.46 -13.91
N TYR A 30 -7.67 -11.51 -13.40
CA TYR A 30 -8.25 -12.41 -12.40
C TYR A 30 -8.59 -11.68 -11.09
N PHE A 31 -7.72 -10.79 -10.60
CA PHE A 31 -8.02 -10.02 -9.38
C PHE A 31 -9.16 -9.02 -9.57
N LEU A 32 -9.30 -8.44 -10.77
CA LEU A 32 -10.47 -7.63 -11.11
C LEU A 32 -11.76 -8.46 -11.07
N TRP A 33 -11.69 -9.71 -11.54
CA TRP A 33 -12.81 -10.66 -11.46
C TRP A 33 -13.17 -11.02 -10.02
N GLU A 34 -12.18 -11.34 -9.17
CA GLU A 34 -12.40 -11.61 -7.73
C GLU A 34 -12.96 -10.41 -6.99
N ALA A 35 -12.63 -9.18 -7.42
CA ALA A 35 -13.16 -7.94 -6.86
C ALA A 35 -14.62 -7.64 -7.29
N GLY A 36 -15.24 -8.51 -8.09
CA GLY A 36 -16.65 -8.43 -8.50
C GLY A 36 -16.88 -7.92 -9.93
N SER A 37 -15.83 -7.67 -10.72
CA SER A 37 -15.98 -7.33 -12.14
C SER A 37 -16.18 -8.60 -12.97
N THR A 38 -17.42 -8.90 -13.36
CA THR A 38 -17.73 -10.14 -14.09
C THR A 38 -17.42 -10.10 -15.59
N ASP A 39 -16.94 -8.97 -16.12
CA ASP A 39 -16.57 -8.82 -17.54
C ASP A 39 -15.11 -9.21 -17.76
N GLU A 40 -14.88 -10.49 -18.05
CA GLU A 40 -13.54 -11.07 -18.22
C GLU A 40 -12.74 -10.39 -19.34
N TYR A 41 -13.39 -10.05 -20.46
CA TYR A 41 -12.74 -9.40 -21.60
C TYR A 41 -12.28 -7.99 -21.21
N LYS A 42 -13.17 -7.22 -20.59
CA LYS A 42 -12.82 -5.88 -20.12
C LYS A 42 -11.70 -5.93 -19.08
N ASN A 43 -11.75 -6.86 -18.13
CA ASN A 43 -10.70 -7.04 -17.11
C ASN A 43 -9.35 -7.33 -17.75
N TYR A 44 -9.31 -8.17 -18.79
CA TYR A 44 -8.11 -8.48 -19.54
C TYR A 44 -7.56 -7.24 -20.27
N CYS A 45 -8.41 -6.51 -20.98
CA CYS A 45 -8.00 -5.29 -21.68
C CYS A 45 -7.48 -4.20 -20.72
N ASP A 46 -8.17 -3.99 -19.60
CA ASP A 46 -7.73 -3.03 -18.57
C ASP A 46 -6.39 -3.47 -17.97
N ALA A 47 -6.24 -4.77 -17.67
CA ALA A 47 -4.98 -5.31 -17.18
C ALA A 47 -3.84 -5.16 -18.20
N LEU A 48 -4.10 -5.40 -19.48
CA LEU A 48 -3.13 -5.25 -20.56
C LEU A 48 -2.69 -3.79 -20.71
N GLN A 49 -3.62 -2.84 -20.65
CA GLN A 49 -3.29 -1.42 -20.71
C GLN A 49 -2.42 -1.00 -19.54
N VAL A 50 -2.76 -1.44 -18.31
CA VAL A 50 -1.96 -1.17 -17.12
C VAL A 50 -0.53 -1.68 -17.28
N GLU A 51 -0.36 -2.91 -17.78
CA GLU A 51 0.98 -3.48 -17.99
C GLU A 51 1.76 -2.76 -19.09
N ARG A 52 1.09 -2.33 -20.17
CA ARG A 52 1.69 -1.52 -21.24
C ARG A 52 2.15 -0.15 -20.76
N ASP A 53 1.34 0.54 -19.94
CA ASP A 53 1.67 1.85 -19.38
C ASP A 53 2.90 1.81 -18.46
N MET A 54 3.22 0.64 -17.92
CA MET A 54 4.40 0.42 -17.06
C MET A 54 5.67 0.07 -17.85
N LEU A 55 5.58 -0.29 -19.14
CA LEU A 55 6.77 -0.65 -19.92
C LEU A 55 7.60 0.60 -20.28
N PRO A 56 8.94 0.56 -20.11
CA PRO A 56 9.80 1.67 -20.51
C PRO A 56 9.68 1.91 -22.03
N GLY A 57 9.18 3.08 -22.43
CA GLY A 57 9.02 3.44 -23.85
C GLY A 57 7.66 3.10 -24.47
N GLY A 58 6.66 2.69 -23.66
CA GLY A 58 5.30 2.45 -24.15
C GLY A 58 4.76 3.62 -24.98
N CYS A 59 4.26 3.30 -26.18
CA CYS A 59 3.57 4.23 -27.06
C CYS A 59 2.40 4.85 -26.29
N ARG A 60 2.57 6.08 -25.83
CA ARG A 60 1.48 6.99 -25.49
C ARG A 60 0.78 7.42 -26.77
N GLU A 61 0.24 6.49 -27.56
CA GLU A 61 -0.82 6.89 -28.47
C GLU A 61 -2.00 7.24 -27.59
N ALA A 62 -2.18 8.56 -27.43
CA ALA A 62 -3.26 9.15 -26.69
C ALA A 62 -4.57 8.66 -27.28
N VAL A 63 -5.15 7.60 -26.72
CA VAL A 63 -6.60 7.47 -26.73
C VAL A 63 -7.09 8.75 -26.06
N PRO A 64 -7.87 9.61 -26.72
CA PRO A 64 -8.41 10.81 -26.12
C PRO A 64 -9.56 10.43 -25.18
N ILE A 65 -9.25 9.66 -24.14
CA ILE A 65 -10.02 9.64 -22.92
C ILE A 65 -9.47 10.84 -22.16
N GLY A 66 -10.28 11.87 -21.95
CA GLY A 66 -9.85 13.15 -21.38
C GLY A 66 -9.27 13.04 -19.97
N HIS A 67 -8.01 12.61 -19.85
CA HIS A 67 -7.27 12.41 -18.61
C HIS A 67 -5.91 13.12 -18.67
N GLU A 68 -5.90 14.42 -18.96
CA GLU A 68 -4.77 15.30 -18.66
C GLU A 68 -4.55 15.52 -17.14
N ASP A 69 -5.33 14.86 -16.29
CA ASP A 69 -5.38 15.07 -14.85
C ASP A 69 -4.84 13.92 -13.98
N TRP A 70 -4.34 12.83 -14.57
CA TRP A 70 -3.67 11.77 -13.81
C TRP A 70 -2.26 12.25 -13.39
N LYS A 71 -2.08 12.46 -12.08
CA LYS A 71 -1.07 13.39 -11.54
C LYS A 71 -0.27 12.82 -10.35
N TYR A 72 -0.24 11.49 -10.20
CA TYR A 72 0.49 10.82 -9.12
C TYR A 72 1.63 9.98 -9.66
N ASP A 73 2.75 10.01 -8.94
CA ASP A 73 3.81 9.04 -9.10
C ASP A 73 3.33 7.72 -8.51
N LEU A 74 3.00 6.76 -9.37
CA LEU A 74 2.69 5.40 -8.94
C LEU A 74 3.96 4.73 -8.44
N ILE A 75 3.84 3.96 -7.34
CA ILE A 75 4.92 3.10 -6.88
C ILE A 75 5.06 1.93 -7.85
N THR A 76 6.29 1.65 -8.24
CA THR A 76 6.67 0.47 -9.01
C THR A 76 6.75 -0.76 -8.12
N GLU A 77 6.80 -1.95 -8.71
CA GLU A 77 6.91 -3.20 -7.95
C GLU A 77 8.25 -3.34 -7.21
N GLY A 78 9.32 -2.77 -7.76
CA GLY A 78 10.62 -2.69 -7.08
C GLY A 78 10.55 -1.78 -5.85
N GLU A 79 9.88 -0.63 -5.98
CA GLU A 79 9.63 0.28 -4.85
C GLU A 79 8.80 -0.40 -3.76
N LEU A 80 7.69 -1.06 -4.12
CA LEU A 80 6.88 -1.80 -3.16
C LEU A 80 7.67 -2.95 -2.49
N THR A 81 8.52 -3.65 -3.25
CA THR A 81 9.34 -4.73 -2.70
C THR A 81 10.27 -4.19 -1.61
N MET A 82 10.85 -3.01 -1.80
CA MET A 82 11.68 -2.36 -0.79
C MET A 82 10.86 -1.93 0.43
N PHE A 83 9.69 -1.32 0.21
CA PHE A 83 8.76 -0.94 1.28
C PHE A 83 8.45 -2.19 2.12
N ASN A 84 7.98 -3.26 1.49
CA ASN A 84 7.63 -4.50 2.17
C ASN A 84 8.82 -5.11 2.93
N ASN A 85 10.03 -5.09 2.36
CA ASN A 85 11.24 -5.56 3.04
C ASN A 85 11.52 -4.76 4.32
N LEU A 86 11.36 -3.43 4.29
CA LEU A 86 11.53 -2.59 5.48
C LEU A 86 10.47 -2.92 6.55
N LEU A 87 9.20 -3.03 6.15
CA LEU A 87 8.12 -3.35 7.09
C LEU A 87 8.32 -4.72 7.74
N VAL A 88 8.71 -5.74 6.97
CA VAL A 88 9.00 -7.08 7.50
C VAL A 88 10.19 -7.04 8.47
N LEU A 89 11.27 -6.34 8.12
CA LEU A 89 12.44 -6.18 8.99
C LEU A 89 12.05 -5.53 10.34
N ILE A 90 11.29 -4.45 10.31
CA ILE A 90 10.84 -3.74 11.51
C ILE A 90 9.88 -4.60 12.34
N LYS A 91 8.89 -5.24 11.69
CA LYS A 91 7.97 -6.20 12.33
C LYS A 91 8.71 -7.27 13.13
N GLU A 92 9.73 -7.89 12.53
CA GLU A 92 10.45 -8.98 13.17
C GLU A 92 11.15 -8.54 14.45
N GLU A 93 11.78 -7.36 14.43
CA GLU A 93 12.47 -6.81 15.59
C GLU A 93 11.50 -6.30 16.67
N LEU A 94 10.39 -5.64 16.30
CA LEU A 94 9.35 -5.25 17.24
C LEU A 94 8.72 -6.46 17.94
N ASN A 95 8.50 -7.56 17.21
CA ASN A 95 7.99 -8.81 17.76
C ASN A 95 8.97 -9.44 18.75
N LYS A 96 10.28 -9.43 18.46
CA LYS A 96 11.33 -9.91 19.38
C LYS A 96 11.34 -9.11 20.69
N GLU A 97 11.18 -7.80 20.59
CA GLU A 97 11.09 -6.88 21.75
C GLU A 97 9.71 -6.87 22.43
N LYS A 98 8.74 -7.65 21.93
CA LYS A 98 7.37 -7.74 22.45
C LYS A 98 6.68 -6.36 22.49
N VAL A 99 6.92 -5.54 21.48
CA VAL A 99 6.17 -4.29 21.27
C VAL A 99 4.88 -4.65 20.56
N SER A 100 3.74 -4.21 21.12
CA SER A 100 2.48 -4.29 20.37
C SER A 100 2.42 -3.14 19.37
N TRP A 101 2.27 -3.50 18.09
CA TRP A 101 2.17 -2.58 16.97
C TRP A 101 1.01 -2.99 16.07
N TRP A 102 0.54 -2.11 15.19
CA TRP A 102 -0.49 -2.41 14.20
C TRP A 102 -0.35 -1.54 12.95
N LEU A 103 -0.85 -2.02 11.80
CA LEU A 103 -1.01 -1.18 10.60
C LEU A 103 -2.03 -0.08 10.87
N THR A 104 -1.74 1.15 10.46
CA THR A 104 -2.65 2.32 10.61
C THR A 104 -2.84 3.03 9.27
N ASP A 105 -3.75 4.00 9.23
CA ASP A 105 -3.89 4.97 8.15
C ASP A 105 -3.97 4.36 6.72
N GLY A 106 -3.23 4.90 5.75
CA GLY A 106 -3.28 4.47 4.34
C GLY A 106 -2.89 3.00 4.15
N THR A 107 -1.95 2.54 4.98
CA THR A 107 -1.50 1.14 5.02
C THR A 107 -2.61 0.20 5.47
N LEU A 108 -3.37 0.57 6.53
CA LEU A 108 -4.51 -0.21 6.99
C LEU A 108 -5.65 -0.20 5.97
N ILE A 109 -5.88 0.93 5.28
CA ILE A 109 -6.83 0.98 4.16
C ILE A 109 -6.44 -0.04 3.09
N GLY A 110 -5.17 -0.06 2.67
CA GLY A 110 -4.68 -1.02 1.68
C GLY A 110 -4.87 -2.48 2.10
N ALA A 111 -4.59 -2.80 3.36
CA ALA A 111 -4.81 -4.15 3.92
C ALA A 111 -6.29 -4.58 3.87
N MET A 112 -7.21 -3.66 4.13
CA MET A 112 -8.63 -3.98 4.20
C MET A 112 -9.33 -3.93 2.84
N ARG A 113 -8.90 -3.01 1.98
CA ARG A 113 -9.57 -2.65 0.73
C ARG A 113 -9.10 -3.46 -0.46
N ASN A 114 -7.79 -3.64 -0.61
CA ASN A 114 -7.22 -4.19 -1.84
C ASN A 114 -7.47 -5.70 -1.97
N LYS A 115 -7.46 -6.18 -3.22
CA LYS A 115 -7.55 -7.59 -3.59
C LYS A 115 -6.41 -7.93 -4.57
N PRO A 116 -5.34 -8.62 -4.13
CA PRO A 116 -5.08 -9.09 -2.76
C PRO A 116 -4.82 -7.92 -1.77
N PRO A 117 -4.90 -8.16 -0.44
CA PRO A 117 -4.51 -7.16 0.56
C PRO A 117 -3.08 -6.65 0.39
N GLY A 118 -2.88 -5.33 0.38
CA GLY A 118 -1.55 -4.75 0.14
C GLY A 118 -1.55 -3.24 -0.02
N GLN A 119 -0.37 -2.67 -0.27
CA GLN A 119 -0.16 -1.23 -0.40
C GLN A 119 -1.00 -0.62 -1.52
N VAL A 120 -1.50 0.58 -1.29
CA VAL A 120 -2.21 1.37 -2.30
C VAL A 120 -1.18 1.95 -3.29
N ARG A 121 -1.42 1.81 -4.59
CA ARG A 121 -0.36 2.00 -5.61
C ARG A 121 0.15 3.45 -5.78
N TRP A 122 -0.58 4.44 -5.29
CA TRP A 122 -0.14 5.84 -5.28
C TRP A 122 0.30 6.31 -3.90
N ASP A 123 0.32 5.42 -2.91
CA ASP A 123 0.63 5.73 -1.53
C ASP A 123 2.13 5.47 -1.31
N ASP A 124 2.86 6.53 -0.96
CA ASP A 124 4.32 6.61 -1.10
C ASP A 124 5.08 6.34 0.21
N ASP A 125 4.37 5.94 1.26
CA ASP A 125 4.89 5.44 2.53
C ASP A 125 4.01 4.33 3.12
N MET A 126 4.41 3.82 4.28
CA MET A 126 3.60 2.96 5.09
C MET A 126 3.58 3.44 6.53
N ASP A 127 2.53 3.06 7.25
CA ASP A 127 2.24 3.57 8.58
C ASP A 127 2.00 2.41 9.56
N ILE A 128 2.70 2.46 10.69
CA ILE A 128 2.41 1.59 11.83
C ILE A 128 2.22 2.40 13.11
N GLY A 129 1.29 1.97 13.95
CA GLY A 129 1.05 2.54 15.27
C GLY A 129 1.56 1.64 16.38
N PHE A 130 1.93 2.22 17.52
CA PHE A 130 2.17 1.52 18.78
C PHE A 130 1.65 2.33 19.96
N ILE A 131 1.44 1.71 21.13
CA ILE A 131 1.03 2.45 22.32
C ILE A 131 2.25 3.14 22.94
N HIS A 132 2.19 4.47 23.04
CA HIS A 132 3.15 5.28 23.78
C HIS A 132 3.07 4.96 25.27
N GLU A 133 4.12 4.33 25.76
CA GLU A 133 4.39 4.07 27.17
C GLU A 133 5.90 3.88 27.31
N ALA A 134 6.49 4.34 28.41
CA ALA A 134 7.95 4.37 28.57
C ALA A 134 8.64 3.04 28.22
N GLY A 135 7.99 1.91 28.54
CA GLY A 135 8.49 0.59 28.16
C GLY A 135 8.50 0.32 26.65
N ASN A 136 7.47 0.71 25.90
CA ASN A 136 7.42 0.52 24.45
C ASN A 136 8.30 1.52 23.73
N ASP A 137 8.31 2.80 24.14
CA ASP A 137 9.11 3.83 23.49
C ASP A 137 10.60 3.45 23.49
N HIS A 138 11.11 3.01 24.65
CA HIS A 138 12.49 2.53 24.76
C HIS A 138 12.77 1.29 23.91
N ARG A 139 11.80 0.40 23.75
CA ARG A 139 11.95 -0.81 22.93
C ARG A 139 11.94 -0.50 21.44
N VAL A 140 11.05 0.38 20.98
CA VAL A 140 11.05 0.88 19.59
C VAL A 140 12.37 1.59 19.31
N GLU A 141 12.79 2.53 20.16
CA GLU A 141 14.06 3.23 20.00
C GLU A 141 15.26 2.28 20.04
N HIS A 142 15.21 1.23 20.88
CA HIS A 142 16.23 0.17 20.91
C HIS A 142 16.32 -0.56 19.57
N VAL A 143 15.19 -0.98 18.98
CA VAL A 143 15.14 -1.60 17.65
C VAL A 143 15.76 -0.69 16.59
N LEU A 144 15.35 0.58 16.57
CA LEU A 144 15.83 1.54 15.58
C LEU A 144 17.34 1.80 15.71
N LYS A 145 17.84 1.98 16.95
CA LYS A 145 19.29 2.12 17.21
C LYS A 145 20.08 0.88 16.82
N LYS A 146 19.56 -0.31 17.12
CA LYS A 146 20.18 -1.59 16.76
C LYS A 146 20.32 -1.72 15.25
N LEU A 147 19.21 -1.62 14.52
CA LEU A 147 19.20 -1.76 13.05
C LEU A 147 20.01 -0.66 12.35
N GLY A 148 19.97 0.57 12.89
CA GLY A 148 20.80 1.68 12.40
C GLY A 148 22.29 1.44 12.64
N GLY A 149 22.67 0.93 13.80
CA GLY A 149 24.06 0.54 14.10
C GLY A 149 24.57 -0.63 13.25
N GLU A 150 23.66 -1.47 12.75
CA GLU A 150 23.94 -2.54 11.78
C GLU A 150 23.95 -2.06 10.32
N ASN A 151 23.75 -0.76 10.06
CA ASN A 151 23.62 -0.17 8.73
C ASN A 151 22.55 -0.87 7.86
N LYS A 152 21.45 -1.30 8.48
CA LYS A 152 20.29 -1.89 7.78
C LYS A 152 19.23 -0.85 7.45
N ILE A 153 19.12 0.17 8.30
CA ILE A 153 18.16 1.25 8.17
C ILE A 153 18.83 2.59 8.46
N GLU A 154 18.19 3.65 8.00
CA GLU A 154 18.38 5.00 8.50
C GLU A 154 17.04 5.49 9.06
N TRP A 155 17.07 6.28 10.13
CA TRP A 155 15.85 6.76 10.77
C TRP A 155 16.04 8.13 11.41
N THR A 156 14.94 8.85 11.55
CA THR A 156 14.86 10.12 12.25
C THR A 156 13.65 10.13 13.19
N GLY A 157 13.79 10.77 14.36
CA GLY A 157 12.70 10.97 15.32
C GLY A 157 12.24 12.43 15.41
N ASN A 158 12.63 13.27 14.44
CA ASN A 158 12.49 14.73 14.51
C ASN A 158 11.28 15.30 13.75
N TYR A 159 10.44 14.46 13.14
CA TYR A 159 9.20 14.95 12.53
C TYR A 159 8.07 14.75 13.54
N ASP A 160 7.65 15.83 14.20
CA ASP A 160 6.31 15.92 14.80
C ASP A 160 5.89 14.75 15.73
N ASP A 161 6.84 14.27 16.55
CA ASP A 161 6.66 13.20 17.56
C ASP A 161 6.45 11.76 17.02
N PHE A 162 6.97 11.43 15.84
CA PHE A 162 7.03 10.05 15.34
C PHE A 162 8.38 9.71 14.70
N PHE A 163 8.59 8.42 14.39
CA PHE A 163 9.80 7.96 13.73
C PHE A 163 9.56 7.77 12.25
N GLN A 164 10.49 8.23 11.42
CA GLN A 164 10.52 7.94 9.99
C GLN A 164 11.71 7.06 9.68
N VAL A 165 11.49 6.02 8.87
CA VAL A 165 12.48 4.97 8.62
C VAL A 165 12.62 4.70 7.13
N ARG A 166 13.84 4.39 6.71
CA ARG A 166 14.20 3.91 5.36
C ARG A 166 15.24 2.79 5.44
N LEU A 167 15.37 1.97 4.40
CA LEU A 167 16.52 1.09 4.24
C LEU A 167 17.79 1.91 3.97
N ALA A 168 18.90 1.52 4.60
CA ALA A 168 20.20 2.14 4.36
C ALA A 168 20.70 1.86 2.94
N ASP A 169 21.51 2.77 2.40
CA ASP A 169 22.17 2.66 1.09
C ASP A 169 21.20 2.47 -0.10
N LYS A 170 19.96 2.97 0.03
CA LYS A 170 18.96 2.99 -1.04
C LYS A 170 18.61 4.43 -1.40
N ASP A 171 18.85 4.80 -2.66
CA ASP A 171 18.42 6.08 -3.20
C ASP A 171 16.98 5.97 -3.71
N PHE A 172 16.11 6.88 -3.27
CA PHE A 172 14.67 6.80 -3.50
C PHE A 172 14.06 8.19 -3.69
N LYS A 173 12.90 8.24 -4.36
CA LYS A 173 12.18 9.51 -4.62
C LYS A 173 11.81 10.25 -3.33
N LYS A 174 11.30 9.50 -2.36
CA LYS A 174 10.98 9.95 -0.99
C LYS A 174 12.08 9.54 -0.03
N GLU A 175 12.47 10.46 0.86
CA GLU A 175 13.58 10.22 1.78
C GLU A 175 13.25 9.10 2.79
N TYR A 176 12.05 9.08 3.36
CA TYR A 176 11.58 8.06 4.31
C TYR A 176 10.21 7.52 3.89
N TYR A 177 9.96 6.23 4.11
CA TYR A 177 8.76 5.54 3.60
C TYR A 177 8.16 4.53 4.58
N LEU A 178 8.53 4.61 5.85
CA LEU A 178 7.83 3.96 6.95
C LEU A 178 7.75 4.93 8.13
N ASP A 179 6.52 5.33 8.48
CA ASP A 179 6.24 6.14 9.64
C ASP A 179 5.75 5.27 10.81
N ILE A 180 6.32 5.49 12.00
CA ILE A 180 6.03 4.73 13.21
C ILE A 180 5.48 5.67 14.28
N PHE A 181 4.18 5.59 14.50
CA PHE A 181 3.41 6.54 15.31
C PHE A 181 3.19 6.09 16.75
N PRO A 182 3.65 6.86 17.75
CA PRO A 182 3.32 6.63 19.16
C PRO A 182 1.91 7.13 19.48
N PHE A 183 1.00 6.27 19.92
CA PHE A 183 -0.35 6.65 20.37
C PHE A 183 -0.44 6.75 21.90
N VAL A 184 -0.82 7.92 22.41
CA VAL A 184 -0.89 8.21 23.85
C VAL A 184 -2.22 7.78 24.44
N LYS A 185 -2.17 6.90 25.44
CA LYS A 185 -3.35 6.53 26.21
C LYS A 185 -3.75 7.66 27.16
N LYS A 186 -4.88 8.33 26.88
CA LYS A 186 -5.41 9.43 27.70
C LYS A 186 -6.94 9.44 27.69
N ASN A 187 -7.55 10.21 28.59
CA ASN A 187 -8.98 10.49 28.53
C ASN A 187 -9.21 11.67 27.57
N GLY A 188 -9.89 11.43 26.45
CA GLY A 188 -10.13 12.42 25.41
C GLY A 188 -11.61 12.58 25.06
N PRO A 189 -11.94 13.17 23.90
CA PRO A 189 -13.32 13.45 23.48
C PRO A 189 -14.23 12.21 23.38
N LYS A 190 -13.65 11.02 23.36
CA LYS A 190 -14.34 9.72 23.21
C LYS A 190 -14.08 8.80 24.42
N GLY A 191 -13.66 9.38 25.55
CA GLY A 191 -13.31 8.66 26.76
C GLY A 191 -11.87 8.17 26.77
N LEU A 192 -11.61 7.09 27.51
CA LEU A 192 -10.28 6.50 27.60
C LEU A 192 -9.94 5.73 26.31
N ALA A 193 -9.00 6.26 25.54
CA ALA A 193 -8.52 5.67 24.30
C ALA A 193 -7.03 6.01 24.05
N CYS A 194 -6.44 5.41 23.02
CA CYS A 194 -5.11 5.74 22.52
C CYS A 194 -5.27 6.77 21.41
N TYR A 195 -4.79 7.98 21.64
CA TYR A 195 -4.93 9.12 20.75
C TYR A 195 -3.60 9.45 20.10
N PHE A 196 -3.65 9.93 18.86
CA PHE A 196 -2.47 10.53 18.26
C PHE A 196 -2.00 11.73 19.13
N PRO A 197 -0.70 11.88 19.42
CA PRO A 197 -0.19 12.91 20.33
C PRO A 197 -0.38 14.31 19.77
N HIS A 198 -0.40 14.44 18.45
CA HIS A 198 -0.40 15.70 17.75
C HIS A 198 -1.80 16.27 17.50
N ASP A 199 -1.96 17.56 17.80
CA ASP A 199 -3.17 18.35 17.56
C ASP A 199 -3.49 18.61 16.07
N LYS A 200 -2.64 18.17 15.13
CA LYS A 200 -2.86 18.28 13.68
C LYS A 200 -3.99 17.37 13.22
N TRP A 201 -4.13 16.22 13.88
CA TRP A 201 -5.19 15.28 13.59
C TRP A 201 -6.34 15.44 14.58
N PRO A 202 -7.60 15.52 14.11
CA PRO A 202 -8.75 15.68 15.00
C PRO A 202 -8.85 14.52 15.99
N ALA A 203 -8.65 14.79 17.28
CA ALA A 203 -8.70 13.79 18.33
C ALA A 203 -10.07 13.10 18.48
N ASP A 204 -11.14 13.70 17.94
CA ASP A 204 -12.46 13.09 17.88
C ASP A 204 -12.60 12.02 16.78
N ARG A 205 -11.59 11.89 15.90
CA ARG A 205 -11.50 10.91 14.80
C ARG A 205 -10.31 9.97 14.92
N TYR A 206 -9.12 10.51 15.21
CA TYR A 206 -7.87 9.76 15.22
C TYR A 206 -7.57 9.18 16.59
N TYR A 207 -8.24 8.06 16.89
CA TYR A 207 -8.03 7.31 18.12
C TYR A 207 -8.36 5.83 17.98
N TYR A 208 -7.85 5.04 18.91
CA TYR A 208 -8.06 3.61 19.05
C TYR A 208 -8.54 3.27 20.47
N PHE A 209 -9.63 2.53 20.60
CA PHE A 209 -10.04 2.03 21.91
C PHE A 209 -9.05 0.97 22.40
N ALA A 210 -8.90 0.84 23.74
CA ALA A 210 -8.02 -0.16 24.31
C ALA A 210 -8.40 -1.61 23.94
N SER A 211 -9.67 -1.85 23.58
CA SER A 211 -10.17 -3.13 23.06
C SER A 211 -9.81 -3.39 21.59
N GLU A 212 -9.36 -2.37 20.86
CA GLU A 212 -9.00 -2.44 19.44
C GLU A 212 -7.51 -2.68 19.22
N VAL A 213 -6.65 -2.26 20.16
CA VAL A 213 -5.18 -2.28 20.02
C VAL A 213 -4.48 -2.87 21.25
N GLY A 214 -3.14 -2.85 21.25
CA GLY A 214 -2.34 -3.39 22.34
C GLY A 214 -2.36 -4.92 22.34
N PRO A 215 -2.75 -5.58 23.44
CA PRO A 215 -2.83 -7.05 23.46
C PRO A 215 -3.99 -7.61 22.60
N ASN A 216 -4.84 -6.74 22.03
CA ASN A 216 -6.05 -7.13 21.30
C ASN A 216 -5.90 -7.03 19.77
N VAL A 217 -4.71 -6.74 19.27
CA VAL A 217 -4.44 -6.74 17.82
C VAL A 217 -4.64 -8.14 17.23
N GLU A 218 -5.07 -8.19 15.97
CA GLU A 218 -5.37 -9.41 15.24
C GLU A 218 -4.47 -9.55 14.01
N ASN A 219 -4.32 -10.78 13.50
CA ASN A 219 -3.56 -11.01 12.29
C ASN A 219 -4.37 -10.60 11.05
N CYS A 220 -3.73 -9.91 10.12
CA CYS A 220 -4.27 -9.58 8.80
C CYS A 220 -3.25 -9.89 7.70
N ALA A 221 -3.72 -10.05 6.47
CA ALA A 221 -2.83 -10.16 5.31
C ALA A 221 -2.48 -8.76 4.78
N PHE A 222 -1.23 -8.55 4.38
CA PHE A 222 -0.78 -7.34 3.69
C PHE A 222 0.47 -7.67 2.88
N ASN A 223 0.46 -7.37 1.58
CA ASN A 223 1.59 -7.62 0.67
C ASN A 223 2.09 -9.09 0.68
N GLY A 224 1.18 -10.04 0.89
CA GLY A 224 1.52 -11.47 0.97
C GLY A 224 2.11 -11.92 2.31
N GLU A 225 2.16 -11.04 3.31
CA GLU A 225 2.67 -11.29 4.64
C GLU A 225 1.56 -11.25 5.70
N THR A 226 1.76 -11.95 6.83
CA THR A 226 0.88 -11.82 8.00
C THR A 226 1.33 -10.64 8.85
N MET A 227 0.50 -9.61 8.98
CA MET A 227 0.75 -8.39 9.74
C MET A 227 -0.18 -8.27 10.94
N SER A 228 0.13 -7.32 11.82
CA SER A 228 -0.71 -6.97 12.98
C SER A 228 -1.67 -5.85 12.60
N CYS A 229 -2.96 -6.05 12.80
CA CYS A 229 -4.01 -5.07 12.55
C CYS A 229 -4.80 -4.81 13.83
N PRO A 230 -5.42 -3.62 13.99
CA PRO A 230 -6.34 -3.40 15.08
C PRO A 230 -7.60 -4.27 14.90
N LYS A 231 -8.27 -4.60 16.00
CA LYS A 231 -9.56 -5.29 15.97
C LYS A 231 -10.65 -4.38 15.40
N ASN A 232 -11.55 -4.92 14.60
CA ASN A 232 -12.59 -4.18 13.86
C ASN A 232 -12.02 -3.06 12.96
N PRO A 233 -11.04 -3.37 12.09
CA PRO A 233 -10.30 -2.35 11.35
C PRO A 233 -11.19 -1.49 10.45
N ILE A 234 -12.27 -2.05 9.88
CA ILE A 234 -13.21 -1.31 9.04
C ILE A 234 -13.94 -0.20 9.82
N ASP A 235 -14.36 -0.46 11.07
CA ASP A 235 -15.07 0.54 11.88
C ASP A 235 -14.14 1.68 12.30
N ILE A 236 -12.85 1.35 12.52
CA ILE A 236 -11.80 2.34 12.80
C ILE A 236 -11.57 3.23 11.59
N LEU A 237 -11.39 2.63 10.42
CA LEU A 237 -11.19 3.39 9.17
C LEU A 237 -12.40 4.30 8.88
N LYS A 238 -13.62 3.79 9.07
CA LYS A 238 -14.85 4.57 8.89
C LYS A 238 -14.92 5.79 9.79
N ARG A 239 -14.40 5.65 11.00
CA ARG A 239 -14.33 6.69 12.01
C ARG A 239 -13.24 7.73 11.72
N GLN A 240 -12.09 7.30 11.21
CA GLN A 240 -10.96 8.18 10.90
C GLN A 240 -11.19 9.01 9.62
N TYR A 241 -11.72 8.38 8.57
CA TYR A 241 -11.78 8.97 7.23
C TYR A 241 -13.20 9.35 6.79
N SER A 242 -14.12 8.39 6.72
CA SER A 242 -15.55 8.57 6.45
C SER A 242 -16.26 7.21 6.41
N ALA A 243 -17.59 7.20 6.50
CA ALA A 243 -18.38 5.97 6.34
C ALA A 243 -18.10 5.24 5.01
N ASP A 244 -17.72 6.00 3.98
CA ASP A 244 -17.51 5.54 2.61
C ASP A 244 -16.03 5.26 2.29
N VAL A 245 -15.10 5.25 3.26
CA VAL A 245 -13.65 5.03 3.04
C VAL A 245 -13.29 3.76 2.24
N MET A 246 -14.18 2.76 2.27
CA MET A 246 -14.01 1.50 1.52
C MET A 246 -14.52 1.59 0.08
N GLU A 247 -15.26 2.65 -0.25
CA GLU A 247 -15.93 2.86 -1.53
C GLU A 247 -15.49 4.16 -2.22
N GLU A 248 -14.90 5.10 -1.48
CA GLU A 248 -14.36 6.37 -1.95
C GLU A 248 -12.88 6.47 -1.62
N VAL A 249 -12.11 6.97 -2.57
CA VAL A 249 -10.70 7.29 -2.38
C VAL A 249 -10.55 8.79 -2.17
N GLN A 250 -9.72 9.16 -1.22
CA GLN A 250 -9.20 10.50 -1.06
C GLN A 250 -7.68 10.45 -1.22
N VAL A 251 -7.15 11.14 -2.22
CA VAL A 251 -5.70 11.22 -2.47
C VAL A 251 -5.25 12.65 -2.22
N TRP A 252 -4.16 12.78 -1.47
CA TRP A 252 -3.49 14.05 -1.25
C TRP A 252 -2.26 14.13 -2.15
N GLY A 253 -2.10 15.22 -2.88
CA GLY A 253 -0.90 15.44 -3.66
C GLY A 253 0.27 15.84 -2.76
N HIS A 254 1.36 15.08 -2.82
CA HIS A 254 2.58 15.30 -2.04
C HIS A 254 3.74 15.89 -2.88
N THR A 255 3.60 15.97 -4.21
CA THR A 255 4.68 16.38 -5.12
C THR A 255 4.26 17.43 -6.15
N GLY A 256 5.24 18.22 -6.60
CA GLY A 256 5.12 19.15 -7.72
C GLY A 256 3.97 20.15 -7.62
N ALA A 257 3.22 20.31 -8.71
CA ALA A 257 2.10 21.26 -8.80
C ALA A 257 0.84 20.82 -8.03
N ASN A 258 0.88 19.66 -7.36
CA ASN A 258 -0.27 19.09 -6.67
C ASN A 258 -0.13 19.09 -5.15
N ILE A 259 0.98 19.59 -4.61
CA ILE A 259 1.19 19.72 -3.16
C ILE A 259 -0.03 20.37 -2.50
N GLY A 260 -0.64 19.65 -1.56
CA GLY A 260 -1.80 20.11 -0.78
C GLY A 260 -3.15 20.04 -1.49
N LYS A 261 -3.21 19.58 -2.74
CA LYS A 261 -4.49 19.32 -3.43
C LYS A 261 -5.07 17.99 -2.96
N LYS A 262 -6.39 17.96 -2.79
CA LYS A 262 -7.17 16.76 -2.48
C LYS A 262 -8.01 16.36 -3.67
N PHE A 263 -7.99 15.08 -3.99
CA PHE A 263 -8.79 14.50 -5.06
C PHE A 263 -9.66 13.41 -4.46
N THR A 264 -10.92 13.36 -4.86
CA THR A 264 -11.88 12.36 -4.39
C THR A 264 -12.52 11.67 -5.58
N PHE A 265 -12.59 10.35 -5.53
CA PHE A 265 -13.27 9.55 -6.56
C PHE A 265 -13.89 8.28 -5.97
N SER A 266 -14.92 7.79 -6.64
CA SER A 266 -15.66 6.57 -6.28
C SER A 266 -14.95 5.35 -6.88
N LEU A 267 -14.77 4.31 -6.06
CA LEU A 267 -14.24 3.02 -6.50
C LEU A 267 -15.25 2.24 -7.34
N LYS A 268 -16.56 2.51 -7.18
CA LYS A 268 -17.61 1.82 -7.94
C LYS A 268 -17.60 2.22 -9.41
N ASP A 269 -17.30 3.49 -9.66
CA ASP A 269 -17.25 4.04 -11.01
C ASP A 269 -15.91 3.71 -11.70
N ASP A 270 -14.93 3.22 -10.93
CA ASP A 270 -13.55 3.17 -11.37
C ASP A 270 -12.69 2.04 -10.76
N VAL A 271 -13.26 0.83 -10.64
CA VAL A 271 -12.51 -0.37 -10.17
C VAL A 271 -11.31 -0.66 -11.08
N ASN A 272 -11.42 -0.32 -12.36
CA ASN A 272 -10.48 -0.71 -13.41
C ASN A 272 -9.50 0.39 -13.86
N ARG A 273 -9.86 1.69 -13.82
CA ARG A 273 -9.03 2.76 -14.42
C ARG A 273 -8.12 3.44 -13.41
N HIS A 274 -8.28 3.16 -12.12
CA HIS A 274 -7.53 3.90 -11.09
C HIS A 274 -6.51 3.06 -10.32
N MET A 275 -6.32 1.79 -10.64
CA MET A 275 -5.38 0.89 -9.92
C MET A 275 -5.61 0.92 -8.39
N ALA A 276 -6.84 1.21 -7.99
CA ALA A 276 -7.22 1.60 -6.63
C ALA A 276 -7.56 0.44 -5.71
N THR A 277 -7.95 -0.66 -6.34
CA THR A 277 -8.26 -1.95 -5.72
C THR A 277 -7.21 -3.00 -6.06
N LEU A 278 -6.40 -2.75 -7.10
CA LEU A 278 -5.26 -3.58 -7.48
C LEU A 278 -4.04 -3.09 -6.70
N PRO A 279 -3.56 -3.82 -5.69
CA PRO A 279 -2.34 -3.43 -5.01
C PRO A 279 -1.18 -3.45 -6.01
N ALA A 280 -0.11 -2.72 -5.70
CA ALA A 280 1.18 -3.13 -6.24
C ALA A 280 1.46 -4.56 -5.73
N LEU A 281 1.98 -5.43 -6.60
CA LEU A 281 2.35 -6.80 -6.26
C LEU A 281 3.87 -6.88 -6.11
N ASN A 282 4.37 -6.91 -4.88
CA ASN A 282 5.81 -7.07 -4.67
C ASN A 282 6.34 -8.33 -5.38
N GLU A 283 7.61 -8.31 -5.78
CA GLU A 283 8.22 -9.35 -6.61
C GLU A 283 8.15 -10.75 -5.98
N GLN A 284 8.18 -10.83 -4.64
CA GLN A 284 8.09 -12.11 -3.93
C GLN A 284 6.68 -12.69 -3.99
N LEU A 285 5.65 -11.88 -3.78
CA LEU A 285 4.25 -12.28 -3.96
C LEU A 285 4.01 -12.64 -5.43
N TRP A 286 4.62 -11.89 -6.34
CA TRP A 286 4.58 -12.17 -7.76
C TRP A 286 5.14 -13.57 -8.08
N ALA A 287 6.33 -13.89 -7.57
CA ALA A 287 6.98 -15.20 -7.71
C ALA A 287 6.21 -16.36 -7.06
N ARG A 288 5.55 -16.13 -5.91
CA ARG A 288 4.73 -17.16 -5.23
C ARG A 288 3.43 -17.47 -5.98
N LEU A 289 2.90 -16.47 -6.68
CA LEU A 289 1.69 -16.58 -7.47
C LEU A 289 1.99 -16.95 -8.94
N ALA A 290 3.23 -17.31 -9.29
CA ALA A 290 3.53 -17.85 -10.60
C ALA A 290 2.72 -19.15 -10.75
N PHE A 291 1.76 -19.16 -11.67
CA PHE A 291 0.95 -20.35 -11.88
C PHE A 291 1.89 -21.41 -12.47
N SER A 292 2.19 -22.46 -11.70
CA SER A 292 2.83 -23.64 -12.29
C SER A 292 1.99 -24.06 -13.48
N GLU A 293 2.63 -24.28 -14.64
CA GLU A 293 1.95 -24.76 -15.84
C GLU A 293 0.97 -25.88 -15.45
N PRO A 294 -0.27 -25.87 -15.98
CA PRO A 294 -1.22 -26.93 -15.67
C PRO A 294 -0.53 -28.26 -15.94
N LYS A 295 -0.40 -29.08 -14.87
CA LYS A 295 0.16 -30.41 -15.00
C LYS A 295 -0.64 -31.11 -16.08
N THR A 296 0.02 -31.38 -17.21
CA THR A 296 -0.55 -32.23 -18.25
C THR A 296 -0.73 -33.59 -17.61
N GLU A 297 -1.97 -33.91 -17.27
CA GLU A 297 -2.33 -35.29 -16.92
C GLU A 297 -1.94 -36.15 -18.12
N THR A 298 -1.04 -37.10 -17.87
CA THR A 298 -0.55 -38.09 -18.84
C THR A 298 -1.34 -39.37 -18.70
#